data_AF-A0A9Q0JKE7-F1
#
_entry.id   AF-A0A9Q0JKE7-F1
#
_cell.length_a   1.000
_cell.length_b   1.000
_cell.length_c   1.000
_cell.angle_alpha   90.00
_cell.angle_beta   90.00
_cell.angle_gamma   90.00
#
_symmetry.space_group_name_H-M   'P 1'
#
loop_
_entity.id
_entity.type
_entity.pdbx_description
1 polymer ?
#
loop_
_entity_poly.entity_id
_entity_poly.type
_entity_poly.pdbx_seq_one_letter_code
_entity_poly.pdbx_strand_id
1 'polypeptide(L)'
;MVKKGRVISCHTVKEWNVQLEKGKESKILIVVDFFATWCWPCKHIAPALEKLAKGMPRVTFLKVDVDELKSVADEWEVRAMPTFLCFKDGRVVEKIVGANKEKLQEMILKHATEEE
;
A
#
# COMPACT_ATOMS: atom_id res chain seq x y z
N MET A 1 -17.96 3.93 3.58
CA MET A 1 -17.36 5.11 2.91
C MET A 1 -15.84 4.94 2.84
N VAL A 2 -15.30 4.51 1.69
CA VAL A 2 -13.84 4.52 1.45
C VAL A 2 -13.43 5.97 1.21
N LYS A 3 -12.55 6.51 2.06
CA LYS A 3 -12.03 7.88 1.91
C LYS A 3 -11.06 7.90 0.72
N LYS A 4 -11.60 8.16 -0.47
CA LYS A 4 -10.85 8.28 -1.72
C LYS A 4 -9.74 9.33 -1.59
N GLY A 5 -8.53 9.00 -2.04
CA GLY A 5 -7.40 9.94 -2.15
C GLY A 5 -6.64 10.25 -0.86
N ARG A 6 -6.66 9.36 0.13
CA ARG A 6 -5.87 9.48 1.37
C ARG A 6 -5.11 8.18 1.66
N VAL A 7 -3.96 8.32 2.31
CA VAL A 7 -3.23 7.20 2.91
C VAL A 7 -3.91 6.82 4.22
N ILE A 8 -4.38 5.59 4.32
CA ILE A 8 -5.06 5.03 5.50
C ILE A 8 -4.02 4.27 6.32
N SER A 9 -3.90 4.61 7.61
CA SER A 9 -3.05 3.88 8.54
C SER A 9 -3.81 2.69 9.11
N CYS A 10 -3.26 1.48 8.98
CA CYS A 10 -3.82 0.30 9.64
C CYS A 10 -2.99 0.02 10.90
N HIS A 11 -3.62 0.02 12.07
CA HIS A 11 -2.97 -0.24 13.36
C HIS A 11 -3.40 -1.58 13.97
N THR A 12 -4.46 -2.19 13.43
CA THR A 12 -4.97 -3.49 13.87
C THR A 12 -5.17 -4.44 12.70
N VAL A 13 -5.03 -5.75 12.96
CA VAL A 13 -5.31 -6.81 11.97
C VAL A 13 -6.75 -6.72 11.45
N LYS A 14 -7.69 -6.30 12.31
CA LYS A 14 -9.09 -6.10 11.93
C LYS A 14 -9.24 -4.98 10.89
N GLU A 15 -8.59 -3.85 11.09
CA GLU A 15 -8.62 -2.75 10.12
C GLU A 15 -7.98 -3.16 8.80
N TRP A 16 -6.83 -3.84 8.85
CA TRP A 16 -6.16 -4.42 7.69
C TRP A 16 -7.11 -5.28 6.84
N ASN A 17 -7.73 -6.29 7.44
CA ASN A 17 -8.65 -7.19 6.75
C ASN A 17 -9.84 -6.43 6.15
N VAL A 18 -10.44 -5.50 6.91
CA VAL A 18 -11.55 -4.68 6.43
C VAL A 18 -11.16 -3.84 5.20
N GLN A 19 -9.93 -3.32 5.12
CA GLN A 19 -9.50 -2.57 3.94
C GLN A 19 -9.29 -3.50 2.74
N LEU A 20 -8.65 -4.66 2.93
CA LEU A 20 -8.45 -5.63 1.86
C LEU A 20 -9.79 -6.14 1.29
N GLU A 21 -10.74 -6.49 2.15
CA GLU A 21 -12.08 -6.93 1.75
C GLU A 21 -12.80 -5.84 0.95
N LYS A 22 -12.78 -4.59 1.43
CA LYS A 22 -13.39 -3.45 0.72
C LYS A 22 -12.79 -3.21 -0.66
N GLY A 23 -11.47 -3.33 -0.80
CA GLY A 23 -10.81 -3.19 -2.10
C GLY A 23 -11.21 -4.30 -3.05
N LYS A 24 -11.29 -5.54 -2.56
CA LYS A 24 -11.75 -6.69 -3.33
C LYS A 24 -13.21 -6.54 -3.79
N GLU A 25 -14.12 -6.20 -2.88
CA GLU A 25 -15.55 -5.99 -3.21
C GLU A 25 -15.76 -4.84 -4.20
N SER A 26 -15.00 -3.76 -4.03
CA SER A 26 -15.12 -2.56 -4.87
C SER A 26 -14.31 -2.64 -6.16
N LYS A 27 -13.56 -3.73 -6.39
CA LYS A 27 -12.57 -3.86 -7.48
C LYS A 27 -11.63 -2.65 -7.58
N ILE A 28 -11.19 -2.15 -6.44
CA ILE A 28 -10.31 -0.99 -6.33
C ILE A 28 -8.88 -1.50 -6.07
N LEU A 29 -7.92 -0.93 -6.79
CA LEU A 29 -6.50 -1.16 -6.54
C LEU A 29 -6.13 -0.69 -5.13
N ILE A 30 -5.44 -1.56 -4.37
CA ILE A 30 -4.87 -1.20 -3.07
C ILE A 30 -3.35 -1.21 -3.18
N VAL A 31 -2.71 -0.14 -2.72
CA VAL A 31 -1.26 -0.04 -2.60
C VAL A 31 -0.93 0.05 -1.11
N VAL A 32 -0.10 -0.86 -0.61
CA VAL A 32 0.27 -0.93 0.81
C VAL A 32 1.74 -0.59 0.97
N ASP A 33 2.04 0.40 1.80
CA ASP A 33 3.39 0.73 2.27
C ASP A 33 3.66 0.07 3.63
N PHE A 34 4.49 -0.96 3.63
CA PHE A 34 5.03 -1.53 4.86
C PHE A 34 6.26 -0.75 5.27
N PHE A 35 6.12 0.02 6.36
CA PHE A 35 7.14 0.93 6.85
C PHE A 35 7.50 0.64 8.30
N ALA A 36 8.53 1.32 8.80
CA ALA A 36 8.85 1.37 10.22
C ALA A 36 9.20 2.81 10.62
N THR A 37 8.91 3.21 11.86
CA THR A 37 9.21 4.57 12.36
C THR A 37 10.71 4.92 12.36
N TRP A 38 11.56 3.91 12.54
CA TRP A 38 13.02 4.00 12.53
C TRP A 38 13.62 3.87 11.12
N CYS A 39 12.82 3.54 10.10
CA CYS A 39 13.28 3.41 8.73
C CYS A 39 13.43 4.80 8.07
N TRP A 40 14.67 5.28 7.95
CA TRP A 40 14.96 6.55 7.28
C TRP A 40 14.55 6.56 5.80
N PRO A 41 14.83 5.52 4.97
CA PRO A 41 14.38 5.48 3.58
C PRO A 41 12.85 5.59 3.44
N CYS A 42 12.09 5.07 4.41
CA CYS A 42 10.62 5.17 4.44
C CYS A 42 10.15 6.63 4.55
N LYS A 43 10.83 7.44 5.37
CA LYS A 43 10.52 8.88 5.52
C LYS A 43 10.71 9.67 4.24
N HIS A 44 11.66 9.24 3.39
CA HIS A 44 11.94 9.89 2.10
C HIS A 44 10.85 9.64 1.05
N ILE A 45 10.29 8.43 1.04
CA ILE A 45 9.29 8.04 0.04
C ILE A 45 7.85 8.34 0.46
N ALA A 46 7.57 8.44 1.76
CA ALA A 46 6.28 8.84 2.31
C ALA A 46 5.63 10.07 1.61
N PRO A 47 6.32 11.23 1.42
CA PRO A 47 5.71 12.38 0.74
C PRO A 47 5.38 12.11 -0.74
N ALA A 48 6.12 11.22 -1.41
CA ALA A 48 5.81 10.81 -2.77
C ALA A 48 4.52 9.97 -2.80
N LEU A 49 4.37 9.03 -1.85
CA LEU A 49 3.16 8.22 -1.69
C LEU A 49 1.94 9.10 -1.39
N GLU A 50 2.06 10.08 -0.49
CA GLU A 50 0.96 11.02 -0.19
C GLU A 50 0.56 11.87 -1.40
N LYS A 51 1.53 12.30 -2.22
CA LYS A 51 1.25 13.04 -3.46
C LYS A 51 0.50 12.18 -4.47
N LEU A 52 0.88 10.90 -4.61
CA LEU A 52 0.19 9.95 -5.49
C LEU A 52 -1.23 9.68 -4.99
N ALA A 53 -1.39 9.47 -3.68
CA ALA A 53 -2.71 9.28 -3.06
C ALA A 53 -3.65 10.43 -3.38
N LYS A 54 -3.18 11.69 -3.30
CA LYS A 54 -4.00 12.86 -3.65
C LYS A 54 -4.39 12.90 -5.14
N GLY A 55 -3.50 12.46 -6.03
CA GLY A 55 -3.73 12.46 -7.49
C GLY A 55 -4.58 11.29 -7.99
N MET A 56 -4.69 10.21 -7.22
CA MET A 56 -5.30 8.95 -7.64
C MET A 56 -6.44 8.53 -6.69
N PRO A 57 -7.59 9.22 -6.72
CA PRO A 57 -8.71 8.94 -5.82
C PRO A 57 -9.38 7.57 -6.07
N ARG A 58 -9.07 6.92 -7.20
CA ARG A 58 -9.53 5.56 -7.54
C ARG A 58 -8.62 4.45 -7.00
N VAL A 59 -7.52 4.81 -6.34
CA VAL A 59 -6.60 3.87 -5.70
C VAL A 59 -6.66 4.09 -4.19
N THR A 60 -6.68 2.99 -3.44
CA THR A 60 -6.62 3.03 -1.97
C THR A 60 -5.18 2.85 -1.53
N PHE A 61 -4.66 3.80 -0.77
CA PHE A 61 -3.31 3.72 -0.22
C PHE A 61 -3.39 3.34 1.25
N LEU A 62 -2.71 2.28 1.65
CA LEU A 62 -2.60 1.85 3.04
C LEU A 62 -1.15 2.00 3.49
N LYS A 63 -0.95 2.24 4.78
CA LYS A 63 0.34 2.10 5.44
C LYS A 63 0.21 1.17 6.64
N VAL A 64 1.20 0.31 6.81
CA VAL A 64 1.29 -0.69 7.86
C VAL A 64 2.64 -0.53 8.53
N ASP A 65 2.63 -0.25 9.83
CA ASP A 65 3.85 -0.30 10.62
C ASP A 65 4.18 -1.76 10.93
N VAL A 66 5.35 -2.22 10.48
CA VAL A 66 5.78 -3.61 10.67
C VAL A 66 6.04 -3.94 12.15
N ASP A 67 6.30 -2.95 13.00
CA ASP A 67 6.47 -3.17 14.44
C ASP A 67 5.13 -3.32 15.16
N GLU A 68 4.09 -2.62 14.70
CA GLU A 68 2.72 -2.73 15.24
C GLU A 68 2.01 -3.99 14.74
N LEU A 69 2.19 -4.33 13.46
CA LEU A 69 1.49 -5.43 12.79
C LEU A 69 2.44 -6.50 12.26
N LYS A 70 3.31 -7.01 13.13
CA LYS A 70 4.30 -8.07 12.81
C LYS A 70 3.70 -9.26 12.08
N SER A 71 2.60 -9.82 12.60
CA SER A 71 1.93 -10.97 11.97
C SER A 71 1.48 -10.71 10.53
N VAL A 72 1.05 -9.49 10.23
CA VAL A 72 0.69 -9.10 8.85
C VAL A 72 1.96 -8.98 8.00
N ALA A 73 3.00 -8.33 8.51
CA ALA A 73 4.27 -8.24 7.79
C ALA A 73 4.87 -9.63 7.47
N ASP A 74 4.82 -10.56 8.43
CA ASP A 74 5.27 -11.95 8.25
C ASP A 74 4.42 -12.71 7.21
N GLU A 75 3.08 -12.62 7.31
CA GLU A 75 2.14 -13.27 6.37
C GLU A 75 2.39 -12.87 4.91
N TRP A 76 2.74 -11.60 4.69
CA TRP A 76 3.00 -11.04 3.35
C TRP A 76 4.49 -11.02 2.98
N GLU A 77 5.32 -11.75 3.74
CA GLU A 77 6.76 -11.93 3.52
C GLU A 77 7.53 -10.62 3.37
N VAL A 78 7.20 -9.64 4.21
CA VAL A 78 7.89 -8.34 4.28
C VAL A 78 9.16 -8.50 5.11
N ARG A 79 10.31 -8.53 4.43
CA ARG A 79 11.63 -8.73 5.06
C ARG A 79 12.52 -7.49 5.07
N ALA A 80 12.07 -6.42 4.40
CA ALA A 80 12.81 -5.17 4.30
C ALA A 80 11.83 -4.00 4.17
N MET A 81 12.24 -2.82 4.66
CA MET A 81 11.40 -1.63 4.65
C MET A 81 12.10 -0.49 3.89
N PRO A 82 11.35 0.31 3.10
CA PRO A 82 9.93 0.12 2.81
C PRO A 82 9.72 -1.07 1.84
N THR A 83 8.60 -1.77 1.98
CA THR A 83 8.11 -2.70 0.95
C THR A 83 6.72 -2.26 0.52
N PHE A 84 6.50 -2.16 -0.78
CA PHE A 84 5.22 -1.82 -1.36
C PHE A 84 4.58 -3.05 -1.98
N LEU A 85 3.35 -3.33 -1.61
CA LEU A 85 2.53 -4.38 -2.24
C LEU A 85 1.36 -3.74 -2.98
N CYS A 86 1.16 -4.17 -4.22
CA CYS A 86 0.03 -3.78 -5.05
C CYS A 86 -0.97 -4.93 -5.09
N PHE A 87 -2.20 -4.67 -4.66
CA PHE A 87 -3.29 -5.62 -4.64
C PHE A 87 -4.35 -5.24 -5.65
N LYS A 88 -4.77 -6.22 -6.45
CA LYS A 88 -5.89 -6.14 -7.38
C LYS A 88 -6.75 -7.39 -7.21
N ASP A 89 -8.06 -7.23 -7.08
CA ASP A 89 -9.02 -8.33 -6.84
C ASP A 89 -8.64 -9.26 -5.67
N GLY A 90 -8.03 -8.69 -4.63
CA GLY A 90 -7.59 -9.42 -3.44
C GLY A 90 -6.34 -10.28 -3.63
N ARG A 91 -5.60 -10.09 -4.74
CA ARG A 91 -4.32 -10.77 -5.01
C ARG A 91 -3.20 -9.76 -5.16
N VAL A 92 -1.99 -10.13 -4.76
CA VAL A 92 -0.79 -9.32 -5.02
C VAL A 92 -0.44 -9.45 -6.50
N VAL A 93 -0.48 -8.32 -7.21
CA VAL A 93 -0.09 -8.24 -8.63
C VAL A 93 1.35 -7.76 -8.79
N GLU A 94 1.88 -7.04 -7.82
CA GLU A 94 3.26 -6.55 -7.86
C GLU A 94 3.82 -6.26 -6.46
N LYS A 95 5.13 -6.46 -6.28
CA LYS A 95 5.88 -6.21 -5.04
C LYS A 95 7.14 -5.42 -5.35
N ILE A 96 7.33 -4.29 -4.65
CA ILE A 96 8.56 -3.48 -4.72
C ILE A 96 9.21 -3.48 -3.35
N VAL A 97 10.50 -3.77 -3.31
CA VAL A 97 11.30 -3.68 -2.07
C VAL A 97 12.25 -2.50 -2.21
N GLY A 98 12.29 -1.65 -1.19
CA GLY A 98 13.13 -0.46 -1.11
C GLY A 98 12.43 0.82 -1.56
N ALA A 99 13.04 1.95 -1.21
CA ALA A 99 12.53 3.29 -1.48
C ALA A 99 12.81 3.72 -2.94
N ASN A 100 12.15 3.08 -3.92
CA ASN A 100 12.24 3.45 -5.32
C ASN A 100 10.96 4.16 -5.78
N LYS A 101 11.04 5.49 -5.91
CA LYS A 101 9.90 6.34 -6.28
C LYS A 101 9.42 6.08 -7.71
N GLU A 102 10.33 5.93 -8.66
CA GLU A 102 9.99 5.73 -10.08
C GLU A 102 9.24 4.42 -10.26
N LYS A 103 9.79 3.32 -9.76
CA LYS A 103 9.13 2.00 -9.82
C LYS A 103 7.76 2.02 -9.13
N LEU A 104 7.65 2.69 -7.98
CA LEU A 104 6.36 2.83 -7.29
C LEU A 104 5.33 3.55 -8.16
N GLN A 105 5.72 4.65 -8.81
CA GLN A 105 4.82 5.38 -9.71
C GLN A 105 4.43 4.54 -10.93
N GLU A 106 5.38 3.85 -11.54
CA GLU A 106 5.15 2.98 -12.71
C GLU A 106 4.19 1.84 -12.38
N MET A 107 4.42 1.13 -11.27
CA MET A 107 3.53 0.07 -10.77
C MET A 107 2.10 0.57 -10.61
N ILE A 108 1.91 1.71 -9.93
CA ILE A 108 0.56 2.21 -9.66
C ILE A 108 -0.12 2.63 -10.96
N LEU A 109 0.60 3.33 -11.86
CA LEU A 109 0.06 3.74 -13.15
C LEU A 109 -0.35 2.53 -13.99
N LYS A 110 0.52 1.53 -14.11
CA LYS A 110 0.28 0.29 -14.83
C LYS A 110 -1.02 -0.39 -14.36
N HIS A 111 -1.12 -0.67 -13.06
CA HIS A 111 -2.25 -1.44 -12.53
C HIS A 111 -3.52 -0.63 -12.29
N ALA A 112 -3.44 0.71 -12.22
CA ALA A 112 -4.60 1.58 -12.10
C ALA A 112 -5.30 1.85 -13.45
N THR A 113 -4.61 1.66 -14.58
CA THR A 113 -5.16 1.87 -15.93
C THR A 113 -5.55 0.59 -16.65
N GLU A 114 -5.06 -0.58 -16.22
CA GLU A 114 -5.46 -1.87 -16.78
C GLU A 114 -6.89 -2.24 -16.31
N GLU A 115 -7.90 -1.73 -17.02
CA GLU A 115 -9.22 -2.35 -17.13
C GLU A 115 -9.09 -3.54 -18.09
N GLU A 116 -8.79 -4.74 -17.57
CA GLU A 116 -9.02 -6.01 -18.27
C GLU A 116 -9.99 -6.87 -17.45
#